data_AF-Q8X1U9-F1
#
_entry.id   AF-Q8X1U9-F1
#
_cell.length_a   1.000
_cell.length_b   1.000
_cell.length_c   1.000
_cell.angle_alpha   90.00
_cell.angle_beta   90.00
_cell.angle_gamma   90.00
#
_symmetry.space_group_name_H-M   'P 1'
#
loop_
_entity.id
_entity.type
_entity.pdbx_description
1 polymer ?
#
loop_
_entity_poly.entity_id
_entity_poly.type
_entity_poly.pdbx_seq_one_letter_code
_entity_poly.pdbx_strand_id
1 'polypeptide(L)'
;FEYTTQLSVTANQQLMRPHDDSPSTLPPVQMMFCLKQKNSKKINSHRWLFNAFGRILNPEICILLDAGTKPGPKSLLALWEAFYNDKDLGGSCGEIHAMLGKGGRTSS
;
A
#
# COMPACT_ATOMS: atom_id res chain seq x y z
N PHE A 1 -20.30 6.74 7.53
CA PHE A 1 -20.42 5.29 7.72
C PHE A 1 -19.35 4.63 6.88
N GLU A 2 -18.40 3.96 7.53
CA GLU A 2 -17.32 3.25 6.86
C GLU A 2 -17.75 1.79 6.66
N TYR A 3 -18.15 1.46 5.43
CA TYR A 3 -18.44 0.09 5.04
C TYR A 3 -17.16 -0.51 4.47
N THR A 4 -16.26 -0.98 5.34
CA THR A 4 -15.08 -1.71 4.85
C THR A 4 -15.50 -3.11 4.45
N THR A 5 -15.30 -3.45 3.17
CA THR A 5 -15.58 -4.78 2.63
C THR A 5 -14.76 -5.82 3.39
N GLN A 6 -15.44 -6.75 4.06
CA GLN A 6 -14.79 -7.86 4.77
C GLN A 6 -14.72 -9.14 3.93
N LEU A 7 -15.18 -9.10 2.68
CA LEU A 7 -15.14 -10.24 1.76
C LEU A 7 -13.82 -10.23 0.99
N SER A 8 -13.06 -11.33 1.06
CA SER A 8 -11.87 -11.53 0.25
C SER A 8 -12.11 -12.64 -0.78
N VAL A 9 -11.47 -12.51 -1.95
CA VAL A 9 -11.53 -13.53 -3.01
C VAL A 9 -10.13 -14.09 -3.20
N THR A 10 -9.98 -15.41 -3.08
CA THR A 10 -8.68 -16.06 -3.28
C THR A 10 -8.27 -16.06 -4.74
N ALA A 11 -6.99 -16.36 -5.02
CA ALA A 11 -6.52 -16.55 -6.40
C ALA A 11 -7.30 -17.65 -7.17
N ASN A 12 -7.92 -18.58 -6.45
CA ASN A 12 -8.78 -19.64 -7.00
C ASN A 12 -10.26 -19.23 -7.06
N GLN A 13 -10.55 -17.93 -7.02
CA GLN A 13 -11.89 -17.35 -7.10
C GLN A 13 -12.86 -17.82 -6.00
N GLN A 14 -12.33 -18.25 -4.85
CA GLN A 14 -13.17 -18.64 -3.71
C GLN A 14 -13.44 -17.43 -2.83
N LEU A 15 -14.72 -17.24 -2.47
CA LEU A 15 -15.14 -16.21 -1.53
C LEU A 15 -14.76 -16.64 -0.10
N MET A 16 -13.82 -15.92 0.51
CA MET A 16 -13.52 -16.06 1.92
C MET A 16 -14.34 -15.04 2.70
N ARG A 17 -15.09 -15.57 3.67
CA ARG A 17 -15.77 -14.77 4.68
C ARG A 17 -14.91 -14.80 5.95
N PRO A 18 -14.78 -13.68 6.67
CA PRO A 18 -14.16 -13.68 7.98
C PRO A 18 -14.97 -14.63 8.88
N HIS A 19 -14.27 -15.50 9.61
CA HIS A 19 -14.84 -16.22 10.74
C HIS A 19 -14.12 -15.72 12.00
N ASP A 20 -14.85 -15.56 13.09
CA ASP A 20 -14.31 -14.99 14.33
C ASP A 20 -13.02 -15.71 14.77
N ASP A 21 -11.99 -14.92 15.07
CA ASP A 21 -10.64 -15.28 15.53
C ASP A 21 -9.86 -16.35 14.72
N SER A 22 -10.27 -16.63 13.49
CA SER A 22 -9.49 -17.51 12.61
C SER A 22 -8.20 -16.82 12.13
N PRO A 23 -7.05 -17.53 12.08
CA PRO A 23 -5.84 -17.06 11.39
C PRO A 23 -6.06 -16.75 9.90
N SER A 24 -7.15 -17.23 9.32
CA SER A 24 -7.55 -16.97 7.93
C SER A 24 -8.33 -15.66 7.76
N THR A 25 -8.63 -14.95 8.85
CA THR A 25 -9.31 -13.66 8.80
C THR A 25 -8.33 -12.57 8.42
N LEU A 26 -8.53 -12.00 7.24
CA LEU A 26 -7.70 -10.90 6.74
C LEU A 26 -8.16 -9.57 7.36
N PRO A 27 -7.23 -8.65 7.66
CA PRO A 27 -7.59 -7.30 8.06
C PRO A 27 -8.48 -6.63 7.00
N PRO A 28 -9.49 -5.86 7.40
CA PRO A 28 -10.35 -5.17 6.46
C PRO A 28 -9.54 -4.13 5.66
N VAL A 29 -9.71 -4.10 4.33
CA VAL A 29 -9.01 -3.17 3.43
C VAL A 29 -10.02 -2.26 2.74
N GLN A 30 -9.79 -0.95 2.83
CA GLN A 30 -10.53 0.05 2.06
C GLN A 30 -9.73 0.44 0.81
N MET A 31 -10.38 0.37 -0.36
CA MET A 31 -9.76 0.76 -1.63
C MET A 31 -10.38 2.05 -2.14
N MET A 32 -9.53 2.99 -2.55
CA MET A 32 -9.95 4.23 -3.21
C MET A 32 -9.24 4.36 -4.55
N PHE A 33 -10.00 4.64 -5.60
CA PHE A 33 -9.47 4.94 -6.92
C PHE A 33 -9.47 6.44 -7.16
N CYS A 34 -8.35 6.98 -7.66
CA CYS A 34 -8.23 8.38 -8.00
C CYS A 34 -7.62 8.53 -9.39
N LEU A 35 -8.29 9.31 -10.26
CA LEU A 35 -7.79 9.69 -11.57
C LEU A 35 -7.56 11.21 -11.62
N LYS A 36 -6.42 11.61 -12.15
CA LYS A 36 -6.09 13.03 -12.38
C LYS A 36 -6.10 13.33 -13.88
N GLN A 37 -6.80 14.39 -14.27
CA GLN A 37 -6.91 14.80 -15.68
C GLN A 37 -5.60 15.37 -16.24
N LYS A 38 -4.85 16.15 -15.44
CA LYS A 38 -3.60 16.79 -15.86
C LYS A 38 -2.42 16.28 -15.06
N ASN A 39 -1.40 15.74 -15.74
CA ASN A 39 -0.16 15.37 -15.09
C ASN A 39 0.73 16.60 -14.88
N SER A 40 1.15 16.84 -13.64
CA SER A 40 1.90 18.02 -13.21
C SER A 40 3.14 17.67 -12.39
N LYS A 41 3.86 16.58 -12.72
CA LYS A 41 5.03 16.04 -11.99
C LYS A 41 4.69 15.31 -10.66
N LYS A 42 5.61 14.45 -10.19
CA LYS A 42 5.46 13.56 -9.01
C LYS A 42 5.17 14.32 -7.72
N ILE A 43 5.94 15.39 -7.43
CA ILE A 43 5.78 16.18 -6.19
C ILE A 43 4.38 16.81 -6.06
N ASN A 44 3.82 17.30 -7.18
CA ASN A 44 2.48 17.89 -7.17
C ASN A 44 1.40 16.82 -7.03
N SER A 45 1.62 15.61 -7.57
CA SER A 45 0.71 14.48 -7.33
C SER A 45 0.64 14.12 -5.85
N HIS A 46 1.79 14.00 -5.17
CA HIS A 46 1.82 13.71 -3.73
C HIS A 46 1.16 14.83 -2.92
N ARG A 47 1.51 16.09 -3.19
CA ARG A 47 0.93 17.25 -2.49
C ARG A 47 -0.59 17.30 -2.65
N TRP A 48 -1.08 17.05 -3.87
CA TRP A 48 -2.52 16.98 -4.12
C TRP A 48 -3.18 15.84 -3.35
N LEU A 49 -2.58 14.64 -3.36
CA LEU A 49 -3.10 13.47 -2.65
C LEU A 49 -3.19 13.71 -1.14
N PHE A 50 -2.14 14.25 -0.52
CA PHE A 50 -2.15 14.54 0.92
C PHE A 50 -3.09 15.70 1.30
N ASN A 51 -3.22 16.72 0.44
CA ASN A 51 -4.15 17.83 0.70
C ASN A 51 -5.62 17.44 0.53
N ALA A 52 -5.93 16.52 -0.38
CA ALA A 52 -7.28 16.06 -0.68
C ALA A 52 -7.71 14.92 0.24
N PHE A 53 -6.95 13.81 0.26
CA PHE A 53 -7.30 12.61 1.00
C PHE A 53 -6.70 12.60 2.40
N GLY A 54 -5.45 13.05 2.56
CA GLY A 54 -4.75 13.01 3.86
C GLY A 54 -5.51 13.75 4.97
N ARG A 55 -6.15 14.88 4.65
CA ARG A 55 -6.99 15.62 5.62
C ARG A 55 -8.27 14.90 6.02
N ILE A 56 -8.82 14.07 5.13
CA ILE A 56 -10.10 13.37 5.38
C ILE A 56 -9.83 12.06 6.12
N LEU A 57 -8.81 11.32 5.68
CA LEU A 57 -8.46 10.02 6.23
C LEU A 57 -7.66 10.11 7.53
N ASN A 58 -6.95 11.22 7.75
CA ASN A 58 -6.06 11.46 8.89
C ASN A 58 -5.17 10.24 9.24
N PRO A 59 -4.39 9.72 8.28
CA PRO A 59 -3.61 8.51 8.50
C PRO A 59 -2.43 8.76 9.46
N GLU A 60 -2.18 7.82 10.36
CA GLU A 60 -0.99 7.86 11.24
C GLU A 60 0.31 7.62 10.45
N ILE A 61 0.28 6.67 9.50
CA ILE A 61 1.43 6.28 8.67
C ILE A 61 0.99 6.21 7.20
N CYS A 62 1.83 6.71 6.30
CA CYS A 62 1.64 6.63 4.86
C CYS A 62 2.81 5.91 4.18
N ILE A 63 2.52 4.81 3.49
CA ILE A 63 3.51 4.08 2.68
C ILE A 63 3.22 4.33 1.20
N LEU A 64 4.19 4.88 0.47
CA LEU A 64 4.08 5.15 -0.96
C LEU A 64 4.77 4.04 -1.75
N LEU A 65 4.03 3.39 -2.66
CA LEU A 65 4.54 2.37 -3.57
C LEU A 65 4.34 2.81 -5.02
N ASP A 66 5.39 2.75 -5.83
CA ASP A 66 5.29 3.05 -7.24
C ASP A 66 4.58 1.90 -7.99
N ALA A 67 3.81 2.23 -9.02
CA ALA A 67 3.13 1.23 -9.84
C ALA A 67 4.14 0.30 -10.52
N GLY A 68 3.90 -1.01 -10.41
CA GLY A 68 4.82 -2.03 -10.92
C GLY A 68 5.88 -2.49 -9.89
N THR A 69 5.96 -1.88 -8.71
CA THR A 69 6.81 -2.39 -7.63
C THR A 69 6.15 -3.59 -6.94
N LYS A 70 6.89 -4.71 -6.85
CA LYS A 70 6.50 -5.86 -6.04
C LYS A 70 7.10 -5.73 -4.63
N PRO A 71 6.28 -5.49 -3.58
CA PRO A 71 6.80 -5.46 -2.21
C PRO A 71 7.36 -6.83 -1.82
N GLY A 72 8.44 -6.82 -1.05
CA GLY A 72 8.97 -8.03 -0.43
C GLY A 72 8.00 -8.58 0.64
N PRO A 73 8.09 -9.86 1.03
CA PRO A 73 7.12 -10.50 1.93
C PRO A 73 6.86 -9.77 3.25
N LYS A 74 7.86 -9.03 3.76
CA LYS A 74 7.77 -8.26 5.01
C LYS A 74 8.00 -6.76 4.82
N SER A 75 8.11 -6.25 3.59
CA SER A 75 8.58 -4.87 3.38
C SER A 75 7.61 -3.82 3.95
N LEU A 76 6.30 -4.04 3.83
CA LEU A 76 5.31 -3.11 4.39
C LEU A 76 5.29 -3.17 5.92
N LEU A 77 5.40 -4.37 6.49
CA LEU A 77 5.48 -4.57 7.93
C LEU A 77 6.73 -3.89 8.51
N ALA A 78 7.89 -4.09 7.90
CA ALA A 78 9.15 -3.49 8.33
C ALA A 78 9.10 -1.94 8.29
N LEU A 79 8.47 -1.37 7.25
CA LEU A 79 8.26 0.08 7.17
C LEU A 79 7.35 0.57 8.30
N TRP A 80 6.25 -0.13 8.57
CA TRP A 80 5.34 0.22 9.66
C TRP A 80 5.99 0.08 11.04
N GLU A 81 6.73 -1.02 11.29
CA GLU A 81 7.45 -1.28 12.54
C GLU A 81 8.46 -0.18 12.86
N ALA A 82 9.10 0.43 11.85
CA ALA A 82 10.00 1.55 12.06
C ALA A 82 9.30 2.75 12.72
N PHE A 83 8.12 3.13 12.24
CA PHE A 83 7.31 4.21 12.83
C PHE A 83 6.67 3.81 14.16
N TYR A 84 6.32 2.53 14.32
CA TYR A 84 5.76 2.03 15.58
C TYR A 84 6.78 2.09 16.73
N ASN A 85 8.04 1.76 16.44
CA ASN A 85 9.09 1.68 17.45
C ASN A 85 9.73 3.05 17.78
N ASP A 86 9.69 4.00 16.85
CA ASP A 86 10.26 5.35 17.03
C ASP A 86 9.24 6.43 16.68
N LYS A 87 8.76 7.14 17.71
CA LYS A 87 7.74 8.19 17.59
C LYS A 87 8.27 9.47 16.94
N ASP A 88 9.59 9.66 16.97
CA ASP A 88 10.26 10.85 16.42
C ASP A 88 10.76 10.60 14.98
N LEU A 89 10.49 9.42 14.41
CA LEU A 89 10.89 9.06 13.06
C LEU A 89 10.07 9.81 11.99
N GLY A 90 10.75 10.65 11.21
CA GLY A 90 10.12 11.41 10.12
C GLY A 90 10.00 10.67 8.78
N GLY A 91 10.62 9.49 8.63
CA GLY A 91 10.59 8.73 7.37
C GLY A 91 11.40 7.43 7.40
N SER A 92 10.99 6.45 6.59
CA SER A 92 11.70 5.19 6.36
C SER A 92 11.62 4.82 4.87
N CYS A 93 12.64 4.12 4.36
CA CYS A 93 12.74 3.73 2.95
C CYS A 93 13.22 2.29 2.83
N GLY A 94 12.64 1.54 1.89
CA GLY A 94 13.11 0.21 1.51
C GLY A 94 14.09 0.26 0.35
N GLU A 95 14.91 -0.77 0.22
CA GLU A 95 15.76 -0.95 -0.95
C GLU A 95 14.93 -1.38 -2.17
N ILE A 96 15.21 -0.79 -3.34
CA ILE A 96 14.56 -1.15 -4.60
C ILE A 96 15.55 -1.89 -5.47
N HIS A 97 15.21 -3.12 -5.85
CA HIS A 97 15.96 -3.93 -6.80
C HIS A 97 15.17 -4.11 -8.10
N ALA A 98 15.85 -3.88 -9.24
CA ALA A 98 15.26 -4.14 -10.55
C ALA A 98 15.24 -5.64 -10.82
N MET A 99 14.07 -6.20 -11.12
CA MET A 99 13.97 -7.58 -11.59
C MET A 99 14.50 -7.65 -13.02
N LEU A 100 15.78 -8.04 -13.15
CA LEU A 100 16.40 -8.27 -14.45
C LEU A 100 16.04 -9.69 -14.93
N GLY A 101 15.54 -9.80 -16.15
CA GLY A 101 15.34 -11.06 -16.84
C GLY A 101 16.67 -11.71 -17.27
N LYS A 102 16.57 -12.88 -17.90
CA LYS A 102 17.72 -13.68 -18.32
C LYS A 102 18.65 -12.84 -19.23
N GLY A 103 19.89 -12.61 -18.77
CA GLY A 103 20.89 -11.80 -19.49
C GLY A 103 20.88 -10.31 -19.15
N GLY A 104 20.35 -9.88 -18.01
CA GLY A 104 20.44 -8.49 -17.55
C GLY A 104 19.48 -7.52 -18.25
N ARG A 105 18.55 -8.04 -19.06
CA ARG A 105 17.50 -7.25 -19.72
C ARG A 105 16.26 -7.29 -18.85
N THR A 106 15.69 -6.15 -18.50
CA THR A 106 14.45 -6.03 -17.73
C THR A 106 13.38 -6.95 -18.30
N SER A 107 12.81 -7.85 -17.49
CA SER A 107 11.68 -8.66 -17.91
C SER A 107 10.46 -7.76 -17.98
N SER A 108 10.08 -7.37 -19.20
CA SER A 108 8.79 -6.73 -19.51
C SER A 108 7.65 -7.74 -19.48
#